data_AF-A0A925S7V4-F1
#
_entry.id   AF-A0A925S7V4-F1
#
_cell.length_a   1.000
_cell.length_b   1.000
_cell.length_c   1.000
_cell.angle_alpha   90.00
_cell.angle_beta   90.00
_cell.angle_gamma   90.00
#
_symmetry.space_group_name_H-M   'P 1'
#
loop_
_entity.id
_entity.type
_entity.pdbx_description
1 polymer ?
#
loop_
_entity_poly.entity_id
_entity_poly.type
_entity_poly.pdbx_seq_one_letter_code
_entity_poly.pdbx_strand_id
1 'polypeptide(L)'
;ASVVEATVVTGNKRSHFKASFELKSKDSKNGNGNGNGNGAGHHAEGLAAIPSFVPTKTTIDALCKDIKSMSPLPTKQVIYSEYMFHGPLFQGVTSVKALGEDGIVGELLASNPQTCISRDTGGNDWTVDPILLDSAMQLAGVWARQYLDITVLPTGFKRLHLGDPSQLTQDKYFAKVFITAGTTARELTCDVAIYTESGELAIVIEGLGGIGSKSLNRLANQTTTTRS
;
A
#
# COMPACT_ATOMS: atom_id res chain seq x y z
N ALA A 1 -15.22 4.16 22.54
CA ALA A 1 -14.16 4.50 21.57
C ALA A 1 -12.80 4.28 22.23
N SER A 2 -12.02 3.34 21.70
CA SER A 2 -10.68 3.03 22.19
C SER A 2 -9.68 3.60 21.19
N VAL A 3 -9.00 4.69 21.53
CA VAL A 3 -7.92 5.22 20.68
C VAL A 3 -6.67 4.40 20.99
N VAL A 4 -6.19 3.63 20.02
CA VAL A 4 -4.87 2.97 20.09
C VAL A 4 -3.90 3.88 19.33
N GLU A 5 -3.15 4.72 20.06
CA GLU A 5 -2.06 5.49 19.46
C GLU A 5 -0.84 4.57 19.27
N ALA A 6 -0.57 4.16 18.03
CA ALA A 6 0.70 3.57 17.66
C ALA A 6 1.64 4.66 17.14
N THR A 7 2.68 4.99 17.90
CA THR A 7 3.74 5.91 17.46
C THR A 7 4.89 5.11 16.85
N VAL A 8 5.13 5.25 15.55
CA VAL A 8 6.32 4.70 14.90
C VAL A 8 7.47 5.69 15.04
N VAL A 9 8.43 5.39 15.90
CA VAL A 9 9.66 6.19 16.04
C VAL A 9 10.68 5.68 15.04
N THR A 10 10.93 6.44 13.97
CA THR A 10 12.05 6.17 13.06
C THR A 10 13.32 6.86 13.59
N GLY A 11 14.45 6.18 13.52
CA GLY A 11 15.69 6.52 14.23
C GLY A 11 16.46 7.75 13.72
N ASN A 12 15.83 8.72 13.07
CA ASN A 12 16.52 9.92 12.60
C ASN A 12 15.96 11.20 13.25
N LYS A 13 16.80 11.89 14.03
CA LYS A 13 16.47 13.04 14.89
C LYS A 13 15.96 14.32 14.17
N ARG A 14 15.53 14.25 12.90
CA ARG A 14 15.16 15.45 12.11
C ARG A 14 13.79 15.45 11.43
N SER A 15 12.95 14.45 11.66
CA SER A 15 11.56 14.51 11.20
C SER A 15 10.71 13.57 12.04
N HIS A 16 9.95 14.12 12.99
CA HIS A 16 8.93 13.37 13.70
C HIS A 16 7.78 13.10 12.73
N PHE A 17 7.68 11.85 12.27
CA PHE A 17 6.55 11.41 11.47
C PHE A 17 5.46 10.90 12.42
N LYS A 18 4.34 11.63 12.56
CA LYS A 18 3.20 11.21 13.41
C LYS A 18 2.14 10.57 12.52
N ALA A 19 2.10 9.23 12.47
CA ALA A 19 0.93 8.50 12.01
C ALA A 19 -0.05 8.36 13.19
N SER A 20 -1.35 8.55 12.96
CA SER A 20 -2.40 8.35 13.96
C SER A 20 -3.43 7.40 13.39
N PHE A 21 -3.76 6.35 14.15
CA PHE A 21 -4.77 5.36 13.79
C PHE A 21 -5.99 5.59 14.68
N GLU A 22 -7.16 5.82 14.10
CA GLU A 22 -8.41 5.94 14.85
C GLU A 22 -9.31 4.74 14.51
N LEU A 23 -9.43 3.80 15.45
CA LEU A 23 -10.37 2.68 15.34
C LEU A 23 -11.68 3.09 16.03
N LYS A 24 -12.74 3.33 15.25
CA LYS A 24 -14.08 3.61 15.79
C LYS A 24 -14.91 2.34 15.81
N SER A 25 -15.26 1.86 17.02
CA SER A 25 -16.36 0.91 17.19
C SER A 25 -17.68 1.68 17.26
N LYS A 26 -18.71 1.22 16.56
CA LYS A 26 -20.10 1.59 16.88
C LYS A 26 -20.56 0.74 18.05
N ASP A 27 -21.07 1.38 19.10
CA ASP A 27 -21.84 0.67 20.12
C ASP A 27 -23.14 0.18 19.47
N SER A 28 -23.41 -1.13 19.54
CA SER A 28 -24.69 -1.67 19.11
C SER A 28 -25.79 -1.05 19.98
N LYS A 29 -26.72 -0.32 19.37
CA LYS A 29 -27.89 0.16 20.10
C LYS A 29 -28.73 -1.06 20.50
N ASN A 30 -28.76 -1.27 21.80
CA ASN A 30 -29.46 -2.30 22.55
C ASN A 30 -30.92 -2.48 22.07
N GLY A 31 -31.19 -3.58 21.37
CA GLY A 31 -32.53 -4.09 21.12
C GLY A 31 -32.85 -5.17 22.16
N ASN A 32 -33.84 -4.89 22.99
CA ASN A 32 -34.34 -5.72 24.09
C ASN A 32 -34.51 -7.21 23.70
N GLY A 33 -33.74 -8.12 24.31
CA GLY A 33 -33.86 -9.56 24.04
C GLY A 33 -32.93 -10.42 24.89
N ASN A 34 -33.50 -11.06 25.90
CA ASN A 34 -32.86 -12.02 26.80
C ASN A 34 -32.28 -13.22 26.01
N GLY A 35 -30.95 -13.41 26.01
CA GLY A 35 -30.31 -14.52 25.30
C GLY A 35 -28.82 -14.66 25.62
N ASN A 36 -28.48 -15.74 26.31
CA ASN A 36 -27.14 -16.18 26.67
C ASN A 36 -26.40 -16.70 25.40
N GLY A 37 -25.23 -16.15 25.05
CA GLY A 37 -24.41 -16.73 23.98
C GLY A 37 -23.37 -15.79 23.32
N ASN A 38 -22.09 -16.11 23.56
CA ASN A 38 -20.87 -15.85 22.78
C ASN A 38 -20.89 -14.86 21.59
N GLY A 39 -20.00 -13.88 21.67
CA GLY A 39 -19.38 -13.22 20.52
C GLY A 39 -20.20 -12.08 19.92
N ALA A 40 -20.16 -10.91 20.55
CA ALA A 40 -20.58 -9.68 19.88
C ALA A 40 -19.60 -9.40 18.73
N GLY A 41 -19.95 -9.83 17.52
CA GLY A 41 -19.23 -9.48 16.30
C GLY A 41 -19.18 -7.97 16.15
N HIS A 42 -18.01 -7.38 16.36
CA HIS A 42 -17.78 -5.96 16.13
C HIS A 42 -17.70 -5.73 14.61
N HIS A 43 -18.78 -5.21 14.01
CA HIS A 43 -18.73 -4.69 12.65
C HIS A 43 -17.99 -3.34 12.68
N ALA A 44 -16.72 -3.33 12.28
CA ALA A 44 -16.05 -2.10 11.88
C ALA A 44 -16.71 -1.66 10.55
N GLU A 45 -17.35 -0.50 10.52
CA GLU A 45 -17.74 0.11 9.24
C GLU A 45 -16.48 0.75 8.65
N GLY A 46 -15.93 0.13 7.60
CA GLY A 46 -14.71 0.55 6.90
C GLY A 46 -14.82 1.88 6.16
N LEU A 47 -13.64 2.44 5.83
CA LEU A 47 -13.38 3.63 5.00
C LEU A 47 -14.31 4.84 5.24
N ALA A 48 -14.02 5.63 6.28
CA ALA A 48 -14.64 6.93 6.50
C ALA A 48 -13.68 8.08 6.15
N ALA A 49 -14.19 9.17 5.55
CA ALA A 49 -13.42 10.38 5.24
C ALA A 49 -12.18 10.17 4.35
N ILE A 50 -12.27 9.25 3.38
CA ILE A 50 -11.23 9.07 2.35
C ILE A 50 -11.18 10.28 1.39
N PRO A 51 -10.05 10.51 0.69
CA PRO A 51 -9.96 11.57 -0.30
C PRO A 51 -10.99 11.40 -1.43
N SER A 52 -11.72 12.47 -1.76
CA SER A 52 -12.86 12.42 -2.70
C SER A 52 -12.53 11.99 -4.14
N PHE A 53 -11.26 12.04 -4.53
CA PHE A 53 -10.81 11.60 -5.85
C PHE A 53 -10.54 10.07 -5.91
N VAL A 54 -10.57 9.37 -4.77
CA VAL A 54 -10.42 7.92 -4.70
C VAL A 54 -11.80 7.28 -4.81
N PRO A 55 -12.11 6.55 -5.91
CA PRO A 55 -13.38 5.85 -6.01
C PRO A 55 -13.46 4.74 -4.96
N THR A 56 -14.63 4.54 -4.34
CA THR A 56 -14.85 3.44 -3.39
C THR A 56 -15.03 2.09 -4.09
N LYS A 57 -15.42 2.11 -5.37
CA LYS A 57 -15.55 0.94 -6.23
C LYS A 57 -15.15 1.28 -7.65
N THR A 58 -14.33 0.44 -8.26
CA THR A 58 -13.82 0.67 -9.62
C THR A 58 -13.31 -0.62 -10.26
N THR A 59 -12.92 -0.57 -11.53
CA THR A 59 -12.19 -1.66 -12.19
C THR A 59 -10.78 -1.22 -12.55
N ILE A 60 -9.87 -2.17 -12.72
CA ILE A 60 -8.51 -1.87 -13.15
C ILE A 60 -8.50 -1.13 -14.51
N ASP A 61 -9.38 -1.52 -15.43
CA ASP A 61 -9.51 -0.87 -16.74
C ASP A 61 -9.97 0.59 -16.64
N ALA A 62 -10.89 0.89 -15.71
CA ALA A 62 -11.32 2.26 -15.47
C ALA A 62 -10.16 3.10 -14.91
N LEU A 63 -9.40 2.56 -13.95
CA LEU A 63 -8.22 3.24 -13.42
C LEU A 63 -7.12 3.45 -14.48
N CYS A 64 -6.93 2.50 -15.39
CA CYS A 64 -5.98 2.62 -16.49
C CYS A 64 -6.38 3.70 -17.49
N LYS A 65 -7.68 3.84 -17.81
CA LYS A 65 -8.20 4.88 -18.72
C LYS A 65 -8.00 6.30 -18.17
N ASP A 66 -7.91 6.45 -16.85
CA ASP A 66 -7.67 7.73 -16.20
C ASP A 66 -6.22 8.22 -16.33
N ILE A 67 -5.27 7.37 -16.72
CA ILE A 67 -3.85 7.73 -16.86
C ILE A 67 -3.65 8.45 -18.20
N LYS A 68 -3.21 9.72 -18.15
CA LYS A 68 -3.22 10.64 -19.31
C LYS A 68 -2.12 10.40 -20.34
N SER A 69 -1.04 9.74 -19.96
CA SER A 69 0.11 9.45 -20.81
C SER A 69 0.62 8.06 -20.51
N MET A 70 0.97 7.27 -21.53
CA MET A 70 1.48 5.91 -21.35
C MET A 70 2.96 5.86 -21.71
N SER A 71 3.82 5.80 -20.69
CA SER A 71 5.19 5.34 -20.85
C SER A 71 5.21 3.83 -21.15
N PRO A 72 6.28 3.29 -21.78
CA PRO A 72 6.48 1.85 -21.85
C PRO A 72 6.37 1.21 -20.46
N LEU A 73 5.58 0.14 -20.36
CA LEU A 73 5.34 -0.52 -19.08
C LEU A 73 6.52 -1.43 -18.75
N PRO A 74 7.18 -1.26 -17.59
CA PRO A 74 8.25 -2.15 -17.18
C PRO A 74 7.65 -3.53 -16.83
N THR A 75 8.35 -4.59 -17.22
CA THR A 75 7.96 -5.95 -16.82
C THR A 75 8.30 -6.20 -15.36
N LYS A 76 7.67 -7.19 -14.73
CA LYS A 76 8.02 -7.64 -13.36
C LYS A 76 9.53 -7.90 -13.22
N GLN A 77 10.14 -8.51 -14.25
CA GLN A 77 11.57 -8.78 -14.28
C GLN A 77 12.37 -7.48 -14.17
N VAL A 78 12.11 -6.50 -15.05
CA VAL A 78 12.80 -5.19 -15.02
C VAL A 78 12.60 -4.50 -13.67
N ILE A 79 11.38 -4.50 -13.13
CA ILE A 79 11.08 -3.90 -11.83
C ILE A 79 12.02 -4.45 -10.74
N TYR A 80 12.16 -5.77 -10.65
CA TYR A 80 12.91 -6.39 -9.56
C TYR A 80 14.38 -6.67 -9.83
N SER A 81 14.85 -6.59 -11.09
CA SER A 81 16.27 -6.72 -11.42
C SER A 81 16.99 -5.38 -11.61
N GLU A 82 16.27 -4.31 -11.94
CA GLU A 82 16.90 -3.03 -12.29
C GLU A 82 16.39 -1.85 -11.46
N TYR A 83 15.12 -1.86 -11.06
CA TYR A 83 14.52 -0.69 -10.40
C TYR A 83 14.55 -0.80 -8.88
N MET A 84 14.25 -1.99 -8.37
CA MET A 84 14.05 -2.28 -6.95
C MET A 84 15.13 -3.22 -6.41
N PHE A 85 15.31 -3.22 -5.09
CA PHE A 85 16.28 -4.05 -4.36
C PHE A 85 15.61 -5.17 -3.52
N HIS A 86 14.31 -5.38 -3.72
CA HIS A 86 13.49 -6.29 -2.93
C HIS A 86 13.77 -7.77 -3.26
N GLY A 87 14.03 -8.56 -2.22
CA GLY A 87 14.16 -10.02 -2.34
C GLY A 87 12.83 -10.71 -2.69
N PRO A 88 12.85 -12.00 -3.10
CA PRO A 88 11.69 -12.70 -3.66
C PRO A 88 10.40 -12.63 -2.83
N LEU A 89 10.49 -12.66 -1.50
CA LEU A 89 9.33 -12.56 -0.60
C LEU A 89 8.60 -11.20 -0.69
N PHE A 90 9.30 -10.14 -1.07
CA PHE A 90 8.74 -8.79 -1.22
C PHE A 90 8.36 -8.46 -2.67
N GLN A 91 8.39 -9.44 -3.59
CA GLN A 91 8.08 -9.23 -5.00
C GLN A 91 6.58 -9.37 -5.32
N GLY A 92 5.74 -8.60 -4.61
CA GLY A 92 4.29 -8.67 -4.71
C GLY A 92 3.69 -7.89 -5.88
N VAL A 93 4.42 -7.01 -6.57
CA VAL A 93 3.96 -6.41 -7.84
C VAL A 93 4.04 -7.45 -8.94
N THR A 94 2.90 -7.84 -9.49
CA THR A 94 2.82 -8.88 -10.53
C THR A 94 2.81 -8.29 -11.94
N SER A 95 2.19 -7.13 -12.13
CA SER A 95 2.24 -6.40 -13.41
C SER A 95 1.96 -4.91 -13.24
N VAL A 96 2.45 -4.09 -14.18
CA VAL A 96 2.04 -2.70 -14.35
C VAL A 96 1.09 -2.65 -15.54
N LYS A 97 -0.07 -2.00 -15.38
CA LYS A 97 -1.11 -1.89 -16.41
C LYS A 97 -1.19 -0.51 -17.05
N ALA A 98 -0.85 0.54 -16.31
CA ALA A 98 -0.77 1.90 -16.83
C ALA A 98 0.28 2.70 -16.06
N LEU A 99 0.98 3.60 -16.75
CA LEU A 99 2.06 4.40 -16.18
C LEU A 99 2.14 5.76 -16.89
N GLY A 100 1.78 6.83 -16.17
CA GLY A 100 1.75 8.21 -16.64
C GLY A 100 2.35 9.18 -15.64
N GLU A 101 2.48 10.45 -16.00
CA GLU A 101 3.01 11.49 -15.11
C GLU A 101 2.15 11.66 -13.85
N ASP A 102 0.84 11.41 -13.97
CA ASP A 102 -0.14 11.57 -12.91
C ASP A 102 -0.35 10.30 -12.06
N GLY A 103 0.23 9.17 -12.44
CA GLY A 103 0.06 7.94 -11.67
C GLY A 103 0.57 6.66 -12.30
N ILE A 104 0.40 5.58 -11.56
CA ILE A 104 0.70 4.21 -11.98
C ILE A 104 -0.39 3.29 -11.47
N VAL A 105 -0.79 2.32 -12.29
CA VAL A 105 -1.73 1.25 -11.95
C VAL A 105 -1.03 -0.09 -12.09
N GLY A 106 -1.15 -0.95 -11.08
CA GLY A 106 -0.54 -2.27 -11.10
C GLY A 106 -1.35 -3.33 -10.36
N GLU A 107 -1.07 -4.59 -10.68
CA GLU A 107 -1.61 -5.75 -9.98
C GLU A 107 -0.66 -6.18 -8.86
N LEU A 108 -1.24 -6.61 -7.74
CA LEU A 108 -0.55 -7.01 -6.54
C LEU A 108 -1.01 -8.41 -6.09
N LEU A 109 -0.08 -9.17 -5.53
CA LEU A 109 -0.34 -10.44 -4.86
C LEU A 109 -0.10 -10.28 -3.36
N ALA A 110 -1.07 -10.66 -2.54
CA ALA A 110 -0.90 -10.72 -1.09
C ALA A 110 0.04 -11.86 -0.69
N SER A 111 0.74 -11.66 0.42
CA SER A 111 1.52 -12.67 1.10
C SER A 111 0.67 -13.47 2.08
N ASN A 112 1.18 -14.65 2.42
CA ASN A 112 0.62 -15.46 3.48
C ASN A 112 1.54 -15.40 4.72
N PRO A 113 1.00 -15.15 5.94
CA PRO A 113 1.81 -15.10 7.16
C PRO A 113 2.74 -16.31 7.33
N GLN A 114 2.28 -17.51 6.97
CA GLN A 114 3.02 -18.77 7.07
C GLN A 114 4.24 -18.83 6.13
N THR A 115 4.20 -18.05 5.03
CA THR A 115 5.34 -17.92 4.11
C THR A 115 6.35 -16.86 4.57
N CYS A 116 5.95 -15.99 5.49
CA CYS A 116 6.73 -14.84 5.95
C CYS A 116 7.34 -15.02 7.35
N ILE A 117 6.68 -15.76 8.23
CA ILE A 117 7.08 -15.96 9.63
C ILE A 117 7.19 -17.45 9.91
N SER A 118 8.33 -17.88 10.45
CA SER A 118 8.61 -19.29 10.78
C SER A 118 7.91 -19.81 12.04
N ARG A 119 7.31 -18.90 12.81
CA ARG A 119 6.64 -19.20 14.08
C ARG A 119 5.14 -19.24 13.87
N ASP A 120 4.53 -20.36 14.25
CA ASP A 120 3.08 -20.48 14.38
C ASP A 120 2.59 -19.52 15.48
N THR A 121 1.83 -18.50 15.09
CA THR A 121 1.27 -17.48 15.99
C THR A 121 -0.14 -17.82 16.48
N GLY A 122 -0.71 -18.97 16.10
CA GLY A 122 -2.03 -19.42 16.56
C GLY A 122 -3.22 -18.55 16.13
N GLY A 123 -2.98 -17.47 15.38
CA GLY A 123 -3.96 -16.61 14.73
C GLY A 123 -3.52 -16.41 13.29
N ASN A 124 -4.34 -16.87 12.34
CA ASN A 124 -3.86 -17.26 11.00
C ASN A 124 -3.84 -16.17 9.93
N ASP A 125 -4.27 -14.94 10.22
CA ASP A 125 -4.40 -13.90 9.19
C ASP A 125 -3.77 -12.57 9.62
N TRP A 126 -3.13 -11.90 8.66
CA TRP A 126 -2.71 -10.52 8.82
C TRP A 126 -3.94 -9.63 9.04
N THR A 127 -3.86 -8.67 9.98
CA THR A 127 -4.84 -7.56 10.00
C THR A 127 -4.67 -6.66 8.77
N VAL A 128 -3.41 -6.42 8.41
CA VAL A 128 -3.00 -5.78 7.16
C VAL A 128 -1.76 -6.53 6.70
N ASP A 129 -1.79 -7.09 5.50
CA ASP A 129 -0.63 -7.76 4.93
C ASP A 129 0.50 -6.74 4.67
N PRO A 130 1.64 -6.86 5.36
CA PRO A 130 2.74 -5.90 5.22
C PRO A 130 3.38 -5.96 3.83
N ILE A 131 3.34 -7.11 3.15
CA ILE A 131 3.91 -7.27 1.81
C ILE A 131 2.99 -6.65 0.76
N LEU A 132 1.67 -6.79 0.91
CA LEU A 132 0.70 -6.09 0.06
C LEU A 132 0.87 -4.57 0.19
N LEU A 133 0.95 -4.06 1.42
CA LEU A 133 1.11 -2.64 1.67
C LEU A 133 2.43 -2.11 1.08
N ASP A 134 3.53 -2.83 1.29
CA ASP A 134 4.82 -2.49 0.70
C ASP A 134 4.79 -2.54 -0.83
N SER A 135 4.22 -3.60 -1.42
CA SER A 135 4.11 -3.75 -2.87
C SER A 135 3.29 -2.64 -3.53
N ALA A 136 2.25 -2.14 -2.86
CA ALA A 136 1.51 -0.97 -3.32
C ALA A 136 2.37 0.31 -3.30
N MET A 137 3.21 0.50 -2.27
CA MET A 137 4.18 1.60 -2.23
C MET A 137 5.32 1.42 -3.25
N GLN A 138 5.72 0.19 -3.57
CA GLN A 138 6.72 -0.09 -4.60
C GLN A 138 6.27 0.43 -5.98
N LEU A 139 4.97 0.50 -6.28
CA LEU A 139 4.48 1.14 -7.50
C LEU A 139 4.91 2.62 -7.58
N ALA A 140 4.86 3.37 -6.46
CA ALA A 140 5.38 4.73 -6.41
C ALA A 140 6.90 4.77 -6.68
N GLY A 141 7.63 3.75 -6.23
CA GLY A 141 9.04 3.56 -6.55
C GLY A 141 9.29 3.28 -8.04
N VAL A 142 8.45 2.47 -8.69
CA VAL A 142 8.51 2.22 -10.14
C VAL A 142 8.28 3.52 -10.91
N TRP A 143 7.26 4.29 -10.51
CA TRP A 143 7.01 5.61 -11.09
C TRP A 143 8.21 6.53 -10.91
N ALA A 144 8.81 6.59 -9.72
CA ALA A 144 9.98 7.43 -9.44
C ALA A 144 11.20 7.01 -10.28
N ARG A 145 11.42 5.71 -10.51
CA ARG A 145 12.48 5.24 -11.41
C ARG A 145 12.23 5.68 -12.84
N GLN A 146 11.00 5.59 -13.33
CA GLN A 146 10.66 5.96 -14.71
C GLN A 146 10.75 7.46 -14.97
N TYR A 147 10.20 8.29 -14.09
CA TYR A 147 10.04 9.73 -14.35
C TYR A 147 11.15 10.59 -13.73
N LEU A 148 11.81 10.12 -12.67
CA LEU A 148 12.83 10.89 -11.95
C LEU A 148 14.22 10.23 -11.97
N ASP A 149 14.33 8.99 -12.46
CA ASP A 149 15.56 8.19 -12.43
C ASP A 149 16.16 8.07 -11.01
N ILE A 150 15.31 7.87 -10.01
CA ILE A 150 15.74 7.71 -8.60
C ILE A 150 15.13 6.48 -7.96
N THR A 151 15.87 5.89 -7.02
CA THR A 151 15.31 5.04 -5.97
C THR A 151 14.83 5.94 -4.83
N VAL A 152 13.59 5.74 -4.41
CA VAL A 152 12.92 6.44 -3.31
C VAL A 152 12.79 5.52 -2.11
N LEU A 153 12.95 6.08 -0.91
CA LEU A 153 12.65 5.41 0.35
C LEU A 153 11.46 6.10 1.01
N PRO A 154 10.47 5.35 1.54
CA PRO A 154 9.32 5.93 2.20
C PRO A 154 9.75 6.65 3.48
N THR A 155 9.19 7.83 3.72
CA THR A 155 9.41 8.61 4.96
C THR A 155 8.22 8.57 5.91
N GLY A 156 7.04 8.21 5.40
CA GLY A 156 5.80 8.01 6.14
C GLY A 156 4.56 8.38 5.32
N PHE A 157 3.37 8.29 5.90
CA PHE A 157 2.09 8.69 5.29
C PHE A 157 1.17 9.44 6.28
N LYS A 158 0.36 10.40 5.82
CA LYS A 158 -0.53 11.18 6.70
C LYS A 158 -1.59 10.32 7.39
N ARG A 159 -2.27 9.45 6.65
CA ARG A 159 -3.35 8.58 7.15
C ARG A 159 -3.37 7.24 6.42
N LEU A 160 -3.76 6.20 7.13
CA LEU A 160 -4.08 4.89 6.56
C LEU A 160 -5.56 4.62 6.81
N HIS A 161 -6.31 4.42 5.73
CA HIS A 161 -7.73 4.07 5.78
C HIS A 161 -7.87 2.59 5.44
N LEU A 162 -8.62 1.85 6.25
CA LEU A 162 -8.84 0.41 6.07
C LEU A 162 -10.33 0.16 5.78
N GLY A 163 -10.57 -0.72 4.81
CA GLY A 163 -11.87 -1.31 4.52
C GLY A 163 -12.27 -2.36 5.52
N ASP A 164 -13.38 -3.01 5.23
CA ASP A 164 -13.91 -4.11 5.99
C ASP A 164 -12.92 -5.29 5.97
N PRO A 165 -12.84 -6.12 7.03
CA PRO A 165 -11.92 -7.25 7.09
C PRO A 165 -11.99 -8.18 5.87
N SER A 166 -13.19 -8.40 5.31
CA SER A 166 -13.37 -9.23 4.11
C SER A 166 -12.65 -8.67 2.88
N GLN A 167 -12.40 -7.36 2.80
CA GLN A 167 -11.63 -6.74 1.73
C GLN A 167 -10.12 -6.85 1.95
N LEU A 168 -9.67 -7.12 3.18
CA LEU A 168 -8.24 -7.16 3.56
C LEU A 168 -7.63 -8.57 3.49
N THR A 169 -8.46 -9.61 3.37
CA THR A 169 -8.04 -11.02 3.38
C THR A 169 -8.14 -11.70 2.01
N GLN A 170 -8.09 -10.94 0.92
CA GLN A 170 -8.05 -11.46 -0.45
C GLN A 170 -6.63 -11.84 -0.87
N ASP A 171 -6.50 -12.70 -1.89
CA ASP A 171 -5.19 -13.08 -2.44
C ASP A 171 -4.65 -12.07 -3.46
N LYS A 172 -5.55 -11.44 -4.21
CA LYS A 172 -5.23 -10.58 -5.36
C LYS A 172 -5.86 -9.22 -5.25
N TYR A 173 -5.07 -8.22 -5.63
CA TYR A 173 -5.46 -6.82 -5.60
C TYR A 173 -4.97 -6.11 -6.85
N PHE A 174 -5.52 -4.93 -7.08
CA PHE A 174 -4.88 -3.94 -7.92
C PHE A 174 -4.81 -2.61 -7.18
N ALA A 175 -3.86 -1.77 -7.54
CA ALA A 175 -3.66 -0.49 -6.89
C ALA A 175 -3.41 0.62 -7.90
N LYS A 176 -3.77 1.85 -7.50
CA LYS A 176 -3.40 3.08 -8.18
C LYS A 176 -2.63 3.97 -7.22
N VAL A 177 -1.50 4.47 -7.70
CA VAL A 177 -0.76 5.57 -7.07
C VAL A 177 -1.16 6.86 -7.79
N PHE A 178 -1.60 7.83 -7.01
CA PHE A 178 -1.96 9.18 -7.45
C PHE A 178 -0.80 10.11 -7.13
N ILE A 179 -0.07 10.55 -8.15
CA ILE A 179 1.11 11.38 -7.95
C ILE A 179 0.67 12.83 -7.69
N THR A 180 1.20 13.43 -6.62
CA THR A 180 0.93 14.85 -6.35
C THR A 180 1.64 15.71 -7.39
N ALA A 181 0.90 16.65 -8.00
CA ALA A 181 1.48 17.57 -8.97
C ALA A 181 2.65 18.37 -8.36
N GLY A 182 3.74 18.52 -9.11
CA GLY A 182 4.93 19.23 -8.66
C GLY A 182 5.84 18.43 -7.71
N THR A 183 5.58 17.14 -7.52
CA THR A 183 6.49 16.24 -6.80
C THR A 183 7.90 16.29 -7.39
N THR A 184 8.93 16.17 -6.54
CA THR A 184 10.33 16.19 -6.99
C THR A 184 11.10 15.00 -6.43
N ALA A 185 12.34 14.81 -6.90
CA ALA A 185 13.21 13.77 -6.35
C ALA A 185 13.50 13.93 -4.84
N ARG A 186 13.46 15.16 -4.33
CA ARG A 186 13.72 15.46 -2.91
C ARG A 186 12.49 15.29 -2.03
N GLU A 187 11.31 15.35 -2.63
CA GLU A 187 10.03 15.34 -1.94
C GLU A 187 9.01 14.65 -2.86
N LEU A 188 9.02 13.32 -2.79
CA LEU A 188 8.00 12.52 -3.45
C LEU A 188 6.74 12.55 -2.58
N THR A 189 5.60 12.98 -3.12
CA THR A 189 4.31 12.92 -2.43
C THR A 189 3.25 12.28 -3.32
N CYS A 190 2.53 11.32 -2.77
CA CYS A 190 1.45 10.63 -3.49
C CYS A 190 0.41 10.07 -2.53
N ASP A 191 -0.73 9.67 -3.09
CA ASP A 191 -1.72 8.84 -2.41
C ASP A 191 -1.74 7.46 -3.09
N VAL A 192 -2.10 6.42 -2.34
CA VAL A 192 -2.20 5.05 -2.87
C VAL A 192 -3.56 4.48 -2.51
N ALA A 193 -4.27 3.92 -3.49
CA ALA A 193 -5.51 3.18 -3.26
C ALA A 193 -5.33 1.73 -3.72
N ILE A 194 -5.71 0.78 -2.87
CA ILE A 194 -5.64 -0.66 -3.10
C ILE A 194 -7.07 -1.20 -3.13
N TYR A 195 -7.39 -1.97 -4.17
CA TYR A 195 -8.69 -2.54 -4.43
C TYR A 195 -8.61 -4.05 -4.52
N THR A 196 -9.65 -4.74 -4.07
CA THR A 196 -9.82 -6.17 -4.31
C THR A 196 -9.91 -6.45 -5.81
N GLU A 197 -9.71 -7.71 -6.24
CA GLU A 197 -9.93 -8.12 -7.64
C GLU A 197 -11.35 -7.80 -8.15
N SER A 198 -12.35 -7.82 -7.25
CA SER A 198 -13.74 -7.45 -7.57
C SER A 198 -13.99 -5.93 -7.64
N GLY A 199 -12.99 -5.12 -7.29
CA GLY A 199 -13.03 -3.68 -7.43
C GLY A 199 -13.48 -2.90 -6.20
N GLU A 200 -13.66 -3.55 -5.06
CA GLU A 200 -13.98 -2.89 -3.80
C GLU A 200 -12.72 -2.25 -3.21
N LEU A 201 -12.81 -1.01 -2.74
CA LEU A 201 -11.69 -0.32 -2.09
C LEU A 201 -11.35 -1.00 -0.76
N ALA A 202 -10.09 -1.42 -0.60
CA ALA A 202 -9.60 -2.13 0.58
C ALA A 202 -8.73 -1.23 1.47
N ILE A 203 -7.82 -0.46 0.89
CA ILE A 203 -6.87 0.38 1.64
C ILE A 203 -6.65 1.71 0.92
N VAL A 204 -6.55 2.81 1.67
CA VAL A 204 -5.99 4.08 1.19
C VAL A 204 -4.81 4.53 2.05
N ILE A 205 -3.67 4.76 1.42
CA ILE A 205 -2.52 5.45 2.02
C ILE A 205 -2.58 6.91 1.56
N GLU A 206 -2.91 7.81 2.48
CA GLU A 206 -3.01 9.23 2.19
C GLU A 206 -1.71 9.95 2.56
N GLY A 207 -1.19 10.77 1.65
CA GLY A 207 -0.01 11.61 1.82
C GLY A 207 1.26 10.81 2.07
N LEU A 208 1.45 9.73 1.31
CA LEU A 208 2.70 8.97 1.28
C LEU A 208 3.85 9.87 0.80
N GLY A 209 4.82 10.06 1.70
CA GLY A 209 6.05 10.80 1.46
C GLY A 209 7.22 9.87 1.14
N GLY A 210 8.14 10.35 0.30
CA GLY A 210 9.37 9.65 -0.01
C GLY A 210 10.53 10.61 -0.31
N ILE A 211 11.75 10.16 0.01
CA ILE A 211 12.98 10.87 -0.36
C ILE A 211 13.80 9.95 -1.26
N GLY A 212 14.25 10.46 -2.39
CA GLY A 212 15.02 9.69 -3.35
C GLY A 212 16.27 10.42 -3.86
N SER A 213 17.17 9.65 -4.47
CA SER A 213 18.30 10.20 -5.22
C SER A 213 18.84 9.19 -6.22
N LYS A 214 19.52 9.68 -7.26
CA LYS A 214 20.24 8.81 -8.21
C LYS A 214 21.28 7.91 -7.55
N SER A 215 21.91 8.38 -6.47
CA SER A 215 22.90 7.58 -5.76
C SER A 215 22.29 6.30 -5.19
N LEU A 216 21.02 6.34 -4.75
CA LEU A 216 20.32 5.19 -4.19
C LEU A 216 20.00 4.11 -5.23
N ASN A 217 20.08 4.42 -6.53
CA ASN A 217 19.90 3.44 -7.61
C ASN A 217 20.87 2.26 -7.47
N ARG A 218 22.02 2.45 -6.82
CA ARG A 218 23.00 1.40 -6.54
C ARG A 218 22.42 0.24 -5.71
N LEU A 219 21.37 0.47 -4.92
CA LEU A 219 20.75 -0.56 -4.09
C LEU A 219 20.16 -1.69 -4.94
N ALA A 220 19.56 -1.36 -6.09
CA ALA A 220 19.03 -2.36 -7.03
C ALA A 220 20.15 -3.19 -7.70
N ASN A 221 21.35 -2.64 -7.82
CA ASN A 221 22.48 -3.30 -8.47
C ASN A 221 23.24 -4.27 -7.54
N GLN A 222 23.08 -4.13 -6.22
CA GLN A 222 23.76 -4.99 -5.23
C GLN A 222 23.19 -6.41 -5.17
N THR A 223 21.91 -6.58 -5.48
CA THR A 223 21.24 -7.89 -5.52
C THR A 223 21.79 -8.83 -6.59
N THR A 224 22.43 -8.29 -7.64
CA THR A 224 23.04 -9.09 -8.72
C THR A 224 24.43 -9.63 -8.34
N THR A 225 25.15 -8.97 -7.42
CA THR A 225 26.56 -9.31 -7.11
C THR A 225 26.71 -10.47 -6.12
N THR A 226 25.67 -10.83 -5.38
CA THR A 226 25.66 -11.95 -4.41
C THR A 226 25.31 -13.32 -5.03
N ARG A 227 25.30 -13.45 -6.36
CA ARG A 227 24.99 -14.71 -7.08
C ARG A 227 26.16 -15.22 -7.97
N SER A 228 27.40 -14.98 -7.57
CA SER A 228 28.59 -15.61 -8.17
C SER A 228 29.25 -16.57 -7.19
#